data_AF-A0A933DVB8-F1
#
_entry.id   AF-A0A933DVB8-F1
#
_cell.length_a   1.000
_cell.length_b   1.000
_cell.length_c   1.000
_cell.angle_alpha   90.00
_cell.angle_beta   90.00
_cell.angle_gamma   90.00
#
_symmetry.space_group_name_H-M   'P 1'
#
loop_
_entity.id
_entity.type
_entity.pdbx_description
1 polymer ?
#
loop_
_entity_poly.entity_id
_entity_poly.type
_entity_poly.pdbx_seq_one_letter_code
_entity_poly.pdbx_strand_id
1 'polypeptide(L)' 'MADLSARQVAALAEALGLPIAQEDLREVTFRLNALQEALASLEEPDLDSVEPLPVFWLAEEGPRGG' A
#
# COMPACT_ATOMS: atom_id res chain seq x y z
N MET A 1 1.97 -12.98 4.47
CA MET A 1 2.74 -12.47 3.31
C MET A 1 4.24 -12.62 3.61
N ALA A 2 5.11 -12.66 2.59
CA ALA A 2 6.55 -12.74 2.82
C ALA A 2 7.14 -11.35 3.12
N ASP A 3 8.08 -11.28 4.07
CA ASP A 3 8.75 -10.03 4.44
C ASP A 3 9.50 -9.39 3.26
N LEU A 4 9.42 -8.06 3.20
CA LEU A 4 10.17 -7.27 2.24
C LEU A 4 11.60 -7.02 2.74
N SER A 5 12.56 -7.11 1.83
CA SER A 5 13.92 -6.64 2.03
C SER A 5 14.01 -5.11 1.86
N ALA A 6 15.01 -4.50 2.49
CA ALA A 6 15.29 -3.06 2.33
C ALA A 6 15.41 -2.62 0.86
N ARG A 7 15.96 -3.49 -0.02
CA ARG A 7 16.04 -3.21 -1.47
C ARG A 7 14.66 -3.13 -2.12
N GLN A 8 13.74 -4.02 -1.73
CA GLN A 8 12.38 -3.99 -2.26
C GLN A 8 11.61 -2.77 -1.76
N VAL A 9 11.79 -2.41 -0.48
CA VAL A 9 11.19 -1.20 0.09
C VAL A 9 11.69 0.06 -0.60
N ALA A 10 13.01 0.17 -0.83
CA ALA A 10 13.58 1.30 -1.58
C ALA A 10 13.02 1.39 -3.01
N ALA A 11 12.94 0.26 -3.73
CA ALA A 11 12.39 0.24 -5.08
C ALA A 11 10.90 0.65 -5.14
N LEU A 12 10.09 0.25 -4.15
CA LEU A 12 8.69 0.68 -4.04
C LEU A 12 8.59 2.18 -3.78
N ALA A 13 9.43 2.70 -2.88
CA ALA A 13 9.44 4.10 -2.53
C ALA A 13 9.87 4.98 -3.72
N GLU A 14 10.88 4.55 -4.49
CA GLU A 14 11.29 5.19 -5.75
C GLU A 14 10.16 5.21 -6.79
N ALA A 15 9.45 4.09 -6.96
CA ALA A 15 8.33 4.01 -7.90
C ALA A 15 7.18 5.00 -7.57
N LEU A 16 7.04 5.36 -6.30
CA LEU A 16 6.05 6.33 -5.81
C LEU A 16 6.59 7.77 -5.73
N GLY A 17 7.87 8.00 -6.08
CA GLY A 17 8.50 9.31 -5.93
C GLY A 17 8.69 9.74 -4.47
N LEU A 18 8.77 8.78 -3.55
CA LEU A 18 8.93 8.99 -2.10
C LEU A 18 10.33 8.53 -1.67
N PRO A 19 11.41 9.29 -1.95
CA PRO A 19 12.76 8.86 -1.57
C PRO A 19 12.88 8.70 -0.05
N ILE A 20 13.44 7.57 0.40
CA ILE A 20 13.71 7.27 1.81
C ILE A 20 15.19 7.49 2.07
N ALA A 21 15.54 8.21 3.13
CA ALA A 21 16.93 8.37 3.54
C ALA A 21 17.53 7.01 3.95
N GLN A 22 18.80 6.78 3.61
CA GLN A 22 19.47 5.51 3.89
C GLN A 22 19.49 5.16 5.39
N GLU A 23 19.53 6.16 6.27
CA GLU A 23 19.47 5.95 7.72
C GLU A 23 18.10 5.44 8.20
N ASP A 24 17.03 5.83 7.52
CA ASP A 24 15.65 5.46 7.85
C ASP A 24 15.22 4.14 7.22
N LEU A 25 15.88 3.68 6.16
CA LEU A 25 15.45 2.54 5.35
C LEU A 25 15.25 1.26 6.19
N ARG A 26 16.10 1.04 7.19
CA ARG A 26 15.96 -0.11 8.10
C ARG A 26 14.66 -0.04 8.90
N GLU A 27 14.36 1.11 9.50
CA GLU A 27 13.18 1.31 10.33
C GLU A 27 11.91 1.24 9.48
N VAL A 28 11.91 1.89 8.31
CA VAL A 28 10.77 1.83 7.39
C VAL A 28 10.50 0.39 6.95
N THR A 29 11.53 -0.39 6.66
CA THR A 29 11.39 -1.81 6.31
C THR A 29 10.75 -2.61 7.44
N PHE A 30 11.24 -2.42 8.68
CA PHE A 30 10.69 -3.09 9.85
C PHE A 30 9.20 -2.76 10.06
N ARG A 31 8.85 -1.48 10.03
CA ARG A 31 7.47 -1.02 10.24
C ARG A 31 6.53 -1.48 9.13
N LEU A 32 7.01 -1.52 7.88
CA LEU A 32 6.21 -1.99 6.75
C LEU A 32 5.94 -3.51 6.84
N ASN A 33 6.91 -4.30 7.26
CA ASN A 33 6.69 -5.74 7.48
C ASN A 33 5.73 -6.00 8.65
N ALA A 34 5.85 -5.25 9.75
CA ALA A 34 4.90 -5.33 10.86
C ALA A 34 3.46 -4.96 10.41
N LEU A 35 3.31 -3.97 9.53
CA LEU A 35 2.02 -3.63 8.93
C LEU A 35 1.48 -4.77 8.05
N GLN A 36 2.32 -5.39 7.22
CA GLN A 36 1.91 -6.55 6.42
C GLN A 36 1.46 -7.73 7.26
N GLU A 37 2.14 -7.98 8.39
CA GLU A 37 1.74 -9.03 9.34
C GLU A 37 0.37 -8.72 9.97
N ALA A 38 0.15 -7.48 10.39
CA ALA A 38 -1.14 -7.05 10.91
C ALA A 38 -2.26 -7.20 9.86
N LEU A 39 -2.01 -6.81 8.61
CA LEU A 39 -2.98 -6.97 7.52
C LEU A 39 -3.25 -8.44 7.18
N ALA A 40 -2.23 -9.30 7.24
CA ALA A 40 -2.38 -10.73 7.01
C ALA A 40 -3.23 -11.44 8.07
N SER A 41 -3.48 -10.81 9.22
CA SER A 41 -4.37 -11.32 10.28
C SER A 41 -5.84 -10.94 10.08
N LEU A 42 -6.14 -10.09 9.10
CA LEU A 42 -7.51 -9.74 8.77
C LEU A 42 -8.21 -10.95 8.13
N GLU A 43 -9.48 -11.12 8.47
CA GLU A 43 -10.33 -12.15 7.87
C GLU A 43 -10.46 -11.89 6.37
N GLU A 44 -10.12 -12.87 5.53
CA GLU A 44 -10.26 -12.72 4.08
C GLU A 44 -11.76 -12.81 3.72
N PRO A 45 -12.32 -11.81 3.01
CA PRO A 45 -13.68 -11.90 2.51
C PRO A 45 -13.77 -13.03 1.47
N ASP A 46 -14.89 -13.74 1.44
CA ASP A 46 -15.17 -14.72 0.39
C ASP A 46 -15.34 -14.00 -0.95
N LEU A 47 -14.24 -13.96 -1.72
CA LEU A 47 -14.15 -13.22 -2.98
C LEU A 47 -15.10 -13.75 -4.06
N ASP A 48 -15.57 -15.00 -3.95
CA ASP A 48 -16.55 -15.57 -4.87
C ASP A 48 -17.97 -15.03 -4.59
N SER A 49 -18.19 -14.42 -3.42
CA SER A 49 -19.47 -13.89 -2.97
C SER A 49 -19.59 -12.36 -3.04
N VAL A 50 -18.52 -11.65 -3.39
CA VAL A 50 -18.46 -10.18 -3.34
C VAL A 50 -18.07 -9.61 -4.70
N GLU A 51 -18.93 -8.77 -5.29
CA GLU A 51 -18.56 -7.99 -6.48
C GLU A 51 -17.51 -6.92 -6.12
N PRO A 52 -16.42 -6.78 -6.88
CA PRO A 52 -15.42 -5.76 -6.63
C PRO A 52 -16.02 -4.37 -6.84
N LEU A 53 -15.96 -3.53 -5.81
CA LEU A 53 -16.35 -2.13 -5.93
C LEU A 53 -15.28 -1.38 -6.73
N PRO A 54 -15.62 -0.78 -7.88
CA PRO A 54 -14.67 0.05 -8.60
C PRO A 54 -14.41 1.34 -7.81
N VAL A 55 -13.26 1.41 -7.16
CA VAL A 55 -12.85 2.62 -6.42
C VAL A 55 -12.17 3.58 -7.41
N PHE A 56 -12.97 4.36 -8.12
CA PHE A 56 -12.49 5.52 -8.87
C PHE A 56 -12.30 6.70 -7.91
N TRP A 57 -11.10 6.84 -7.35
CA TRP A 57 -10.74 7.98 -6.48
C TRP A 57 -10.75 9.35 -7.19
N LEU A 58 -11.12 9.41 -8.48
CA LEU A 58 -11.24 10.65 -9.27
C LEU A 58 -12.71 11.08 -9.51
N ALA A 59 -13.71 10.38 -8.96
CA ALA A 59 -15.12 10.70 -9.20
C ALA A 59 -15.63 11.95 -8.44
N GLU A 60 -14.83 12.52 -7.53
CA GLU A 60 -15.16 13.75 -6.79
C GLU A 60 -14.73 15.04 -7.51
N GLU A 61 -14.42 15.01 -8.81
CA GLU A 61 -14.54 16.21 -9.65
C GLU A 61 -15.97 16.27 -10.22
N GLY A 62 -16.93 16.63 -9.35
CA GLY A 62 -18.27 17.00 -9.80
C GLY A 62 -18.19 18.10 -10.87
N PRO A 63 -19.17 18.18 -11.81
CA PRO A 63 -19.12 19.19 -12.85
C PRO A 63 -19.16 20.56 -12.18
N ARG A 64 -18.05 21.30 -12.24
CA ARG A 64 -18.07 22.76 -12.15
C ARG A 64 -18.73 23.26 -13.43
N GLY A 65 -20.05 23.08 -13.52
CA GLY A 65 -20.91 23.76 -14.48
C GLY A 65 -20.97 25.23 -14.10
N GLY A 66 -20.66 26.09 -15.07
CA GLY A 66 -20.62 27.55 -14.96
C GLY A 66 -21.98 28.23 -14.94
#